data_AF-A0A4Q2Y005-F1
#
_entry.id   AF-A0A4Q2Y005-F1
#
_cell.length_a   1.000
_cell.length_b   1.000
_cell.length_c   1.000
_cell.angle_alpha   90.00
_cell.angle_beta   90.00
_cell.angle_gamma   90.00
#
_symmetry.space_group_name_H-M   'P 1'
#
loop_
_entity.id
_entity.type
_entity.pdbx_description
1 polymer ?
#
loop_
_entity_poly.entity_id
_entity_poly.type
_entity_poly.pdbx_seq_one_letter_code
_entity_poly.pdbx_strand_id
1 'polypeptide(L)'
;MRNALALGPGRNGEFVLLAITETGSLAAEYYGWEGELHQTRVLDYAPPGMEAGTWFTGAHGEDLWLAGMEAACCVTAKGEFQHSGLSGPLTGFAVAPPVLPSQAIAVGANEAVLLTPQGAGKPLECVNLFAGTQPLPPVCAFTHDGRAIIADAAGGIVYQVRGQCRKLADISLPPNTGGLTAATAIGPTGFAFLTKSGEVLCFGF
;
A
#
# COMPACT_ATOMS: atom_id res chain seq x y z
N MET A 1 -18.31 21.16 2.25
CA MET A 1 -18.38 19.75 1.74
C MET A 1 -16.95 19.24 1.74
N ARG A 2 -16.67 18.16 2.47
CA ARG A 2 -15.32 17.60 2.61
C ARG A 2 -14.97 16.75 1.40
N ASN A 3 -13.73 16.84 0.92
CA ASN A 3 -13.27 16.07 -0.23
C ASN A 3 -12.45 14.88 0.26
N ALA A 4 -13.07 13.69 0.23
CA ALA A 4 -12.39 12.43 0.49
C ALA A 4 -11.40 12.11 -0.64
N LEU A 5 -10.16 11.79 -0.28
CA LEU A 5 -9.08 11.45 -1.20
C LEU A 5 -8.84 9.93 -1.25
N ALA A 6 -8.84 9.27 -0.09
CA ALA A 6 -8.62 7.83 0.02
C ALA A 6 -9.26 7.25 1.27
N LEU A 7 -9.60 5.96 1.20
CA LEU A 7 -10.06 5.15 2.32
C LEU A 7 -9.13 3.96 2.46
N GLY A 8 -8.74 3.64 3.69
CA GLY A 8 -7.83 2.52 3.97
C GLY A 8 -8.09 1.85 5.31
N PRO A 9 -7.44 0.70 5.56
CA PRO A 9 -7.51 0.05 6.86
C PRO A 9 -6.89 0.94 7.95
N GLY A 10 -7.59 1.10 9.06
CA GLY A 10 -7.09 1.74 10.28
C GLY A 10 -6.51 0.72 11.26
N ARG A 11 -6.21 1.17 12.47
CA ARG A 11 -5.78 0.29 13.58
C ARG A 11 -6.99 -0.34 14.24
N ASN A 12 -6.84 -1.52 14.83
CA ASN A 12 -7.85 -2.11 15.73
C ASN A 12 -9.28 -2.19 15.15
N GLY A 13 -9.44 -2.44 13.84
CA GLY A 13 -10.75 -2.52 13.19
C GLY A 13 -11.36 -1.16 12.82
N GLU A 14 -10.61 -0.07 12.97
CA GLU A 14 -10.94 1.23 12.41
C GLU A 14 -10.72 1.26 10.89
N PHE A 15 -11.27 2.26 10.24
CA PHE A 15 -10.84 2.70 8.92
C PHE A 15 -10.27 4.11 8.99
N VAL A 16 -9.34 4.42 8.10
CA VAL A 16 -8.75 5.76 7.96
C VAL A 16 -9.23 6.41 6.68
N LEU A 17 -9.77 7.61 6.82
CA LEU A 17 -10.18 8.48 5.73
C LEU A 17 -9.14 9.59 5.56
N LEU A 18 -8.50 9.65 4.40
CA LEU A 18 -7.68 10.78 4.00
C LEU A 18 -8.58 11.81 3.32
N ALA A 19 -8.64 13.04 3.82
CA ALA A 19 -9.51 14.08 3.27
C ALA A 19 -8.90 15.48 3.35
N ILE A 20 -9.38 16.37 2.47
CA ILE A 20 -9.15 17.81 2.58
C ILE A 20 -10.27 18.39 3.44
N THR A 21 -9.88 18.99 4.57
CA THR A 21 -10.78 19.69 5.50
C THR A 21 -11.38 20.94 4.88
N GLU A 22 -12.41 21.51 5.51
CA GLU A 22 -13.05 22.74 5.02
C GLU A 22 -12.11 23.95 5.02
N THR A 23 -11.09 23.93 5.88
CA THR A 23 -10.03 24.95 5.94
C THR A 23 -8.92 24.71 4.91
N GLY A 24 -9.04 23.67 4.07
CA GLY A 24 -8.05 23.34 3.04
C GLY A 24 -6.86 22.49 3.53
N SER A 25 -6.82 22.14 4.81
CA SER A 25 -5.76 21.30 5.38
C SER A 25 -5.99 19.83 5.06
N LEU A 26 -4.92 19.09 4.76
CA LEU A 26 -4.97 17.64 4.65
C LEU A 26 -5.14 17.03 6.05
N ALA A 27 -6.04 16.06 6.20
CA ALA A 27 -6.23 15.34 7.45
C ALA A 27 -6.44 13.85 7.22
N ALA A 28 -5.96 13.06 8.17
CA ALA A 28 -6.32 11.66 8.35
C ALA A 28 -7.30 11.53 9.51
N GLU A 29 -8.46 10.94 9.23
CA GLU A 29 -9.53 10.74 10.18
C GLU A 29 -9.74 9.25 10.43
N TYR A 30 -9.75 8.87 11.70
CA TYR A 30 -9.90 7.49 12.13
C TYR A 30 -11.33 7.30 12.61
N TYR A 31 -12.02 6.34 11.99
CA TYR A 31 -13.40 6.02 12.27
C TYR A 31 -13.51 4.59 12.77
N GLY A 32 -14.36 4.38 13.77
CA GLY A 32 -14.76 3.04 14.18
C GLY A 32 -15.69 2.39 13.15
N TRP A 33 -16.01 1.12 13.39
CA TRP A 33 -16.80 0.32 12.46
C TRP A 33 -18.28 0.77 12.37
N GLU A 34 -18.78 1.52 13.35
CA GLU A 34 -20.12 2.13 13.32
C GLU A 34 -20.11 3.50 12.60
N GLY A 35 -18.94 3.96 12.13
CA GLY A 35 -18.78 5.25 11.44
C GLY A 35 -18.59 6.43 12.39
N GLU A 36 -18.32 6.16 13.66
CA GLU A 36 -18.01 7.15 14.68
C GLU A 36 -16.58 7.69 14.51
N LEU A 37 -16.41 9.02 14.53
CA LEU A 37 -15.10 9.65 14.44
C LEU A 37 -14.37 9.53 15.79
N HIS A 38 -13.26 8.81 15.81
CA HIS A 38 -12.42 8.65 17.00
C HIS A 38 -11.33 9.71 17.09
N GLN A 39 -10.68 10.02 15.97
CA GLN A 39 -9.53 10.90 15.95
C GLN A 39 -9.40 11.61 14.60
N THR A 40 -9.04 12.89 14.64
CA THR A 40 -8.55 13.65 13.48
C THR A 40 -7.09 14.01 13.69
N ARG A 41 -6.26 13.72 12.68
CA ARG A 41 -4.86 14.13 12.61
C ARG A 41 -4.69 15.06 11.42
N VAL A 42 -4.48 16.35 11.69
CA VAL A 42 -4.10 17.31 10.65
C VAL A 42 -2.66 17.03 10.23
N LEU A 43 -2.43 16.99 8.92
CA LEU A 43 -1.12 16.74 8.35
C LEU A 43 -0.54 18.08 7.89
N ASP A 44 0.51 18.53 8.58
CA ASP A 44 1.20 19.80 8.30
C ASP A 44 2.00 19.76 6.97
N TYR A 45 1.98 18.62 6.29
CA TYR A 45 2.68 18.42 5.03
C TYR A 45 1.77 17.73 4.02
N ALA A 46 1.67 18.36 2.85
CA ALA A 46 1.05 17.82 1.65
C ALA A 46 2.16 17.26 0.74
N PRO A 47 2.20 15.95 0.46
CA PRO A 47 3.13 15.40 -0.51
C PRO A 47 2.98 16.06 -1.89
N PRO A 48 4.06 16.21 -2.67
CA PRO A 48 3.97 16.65 -4.06
C PRO A 48 2.98 15.79 -4.85
N GLY A 49 2.18 16.41 -5.72
CA GLY A 49 1.19 15.71 -6.55
C GLY A 49 -0.16 15.42 -5.87
N MET A 50 -0.41 15.93 -4.65
CA MET A 50 -1.69 15.85 -3.90
C MET A 50 -2.97 16.09 -4.72
N GLU A 51 -2.93 17.01 -5.68
CA GLU A 51 -4.10 17.40 -6.46
C GLU A 51 -4.34 16.53 -7.69
N ALA A 52 -3.42 15.63 -8.03
CA ALA A 52 -3.41 14.89 -9.28
C ALA A 52 -3.44 13.38 -9.03
N GLY A 53 -4.63 12.81 -8.87
CA GLY A 53 -4.83 11.37 -9.04
C GLY A 53 -5.38 10.61 -7.83
N THR A 54 -5.27 9.28 -7.93
CA THR A 54 -5.78 8.32 -6.95
C THR A 54 -4.82 8.21 -5.77
N TRP A 55 -5.35 8.40 -4.56
CA TRP A 55 -4.58 8.28 -3.33
C TRP A 55 -4.80 6.91 -2.68
N PHE A 56 -3.77 6.46 -1.99
CA PHE A 56 -3.82 5.30 -1.12
C PHE A 56 -3.51 5.70 0.30
N THR A 57 -4.16 5.04 1.25
CA THR A 57 -3.87 5.22 2.67
C THR A 57 -4.05 3.91 3.44
N GLY A 58 -3.45 3.83 4.61
CA GLY A 58 -3.67 2.75 5.56
C GLY A 58 -2.82 2.98 6.82
N ALA A 59 -3.12 2.24 7.89
CA ALA A 59 -2.40 2.33 9.14
C ALA A 59 -1.64 1.03 9.45
N HIS A 60 -0.47 1.18 10.08
CA HIS A 60 0.23 0.09 10.78
C HIS A 60 0.41 0.49 12.24
N GLY A 61 -0.42 -0.07 13.12
CA GLY A 61 -0.51 0.44 14.49
C GLY A 61 -0.86 1.93 14.48
N GLU A 62 0.00 2.77 15.05
CA GLU A 62 -0.19 4.23 15.05
C GLU A 62 0.48 4.95 13.88
N ASP A 63 1.24 4.22 13.05
CA ASP A 63 1.86 4.78 11.86
C ASP A 63 0.82 4.92 10.75
N LEU A 64 0.77 6.11 10.14
CA LEU A 64 -0.06 6.41 8.99
C LEU A 64 0.77 6.30 7.71
N TRP A 65 0.29 5.51 6.76
CA TRP A 65 0.87 5.39 5.44
C TRP A 65 -0.01 6.09 4.39
N LEU A 66 0.65 6.77 3.47
CA LEU A 66 0.04 7.52 2.38
C LEU A 66 0.84 7.28 1.11
N ALA A 67 0.16 7.14 -0.02
CA ALA A 67 0.84 7.07 -1.30
C ALA A 67 -0.01 7.73 -2.39
N GLY A 68 0.65 8.38 -3.34
CA GLY A 68 0.01 9.11 -4.43
C GLY A 68 0.87 9.09 -5.69
N MET A 69 0.71 10.10 -6.55
CA MET A 69 1.20 10.04 -7.93
C MET A 69 2.72 9.79 -8.08
N GLU A 70 3.58 10.31 -7.22
CA GLU A 70 5.04 10.14 -7.37
C GLU A 70 5.74 10.03 -6.01
N ALA A 71 4.98 9.69 -4.96
CA ALA A 71 5.51 9.66 -3.61
C ALA A 71 4.76 8.68 -2.73
N ALA A 72 5.50 8.09 -1.80
CA ALA A 72 4.94 7.43 -0.64
C ALA A 72 5.49 8.09 0.63
N CYS A 73 4.67 8.09 1.67
CA CYS A 73 4.95 8.75 2.94
C CYS A 73 4.52 7.87 4.11
N CYS A 74 5.26 7.99 5.20
CA CYS A 74 4.89 7.45 6.50
C CYS A 74 4.92 8.60 7.52
N VAL A 75 3.85 8.71 8.30
CA VAL A 75 3.78 9.59 9.46
C VAL A 75 3.74 8.72 10.70
N THR A 76 4.86 8.62 11.39
CA THR A 76 5.00 7.66 12.50
C THR A 76 4.12 8.05 13.69
N ALA A 77 3.98 7.12 14.64
CA ALA A 77 3.35 7.32 15.94
C ALA A 77 3.86 8.58 16.68
N LYS A 78 5.14 8.92 16.48
CA LYS A 78 5.80 10.08 17.12
C LYS A 78 5.55 11.41 16.39
N GLY A 79 4.80 11.41 15.29
CA GLY A 79 4.64 12.61 14.46
C GLY A 79 5.72 12.79 13.41
N GLU A 80 6.67 11.85 13.27
CA GLU A 80 7.78 12.01 12.33
C GLU A 80 7.30 11.74 10.91
N PHE A 81 7.45 12.74 10.05
CA PHE A 81 7.13 12.63 8.63
C PHE A 81 8.35 12.13 7.84
N GLN A 82 8.16 11.08 7.06
CA GLN A 82 9.16 10.52 6.15
C GLN A 82 8.51 10.29 4.78
N HIS A 83 9.26 10.55 3.71
CA HIS A 83 8.79 10.34 2.35
C HIS A 83 9.90 9.84 1.45
N SER A 84 9.52 9.22 0.35
CA SER A 84 10.39 8.91 -0.78
C SER A 84 9.66 9.17 -2.09
N GLY A 85 10.39 9.72 -3.06
CA GLY A 85 9.92 9.84 -4.43
C GLY A 85 9.90 8.48 -5.13
N LEU A 86 8.91 8.29 -5.99
CA LEU A 86 8.62 7.06 -6.72
C LEU A 86 8.47 7.38 -8.22
N SER A 87 8.74 6.41 -9.08
CA SER A 87 8.71 6.58 -10.53
C SER A 87 7.29 6.47 -11.09
N GLY A 88 6.59 7.61 -11.06
CA GLY A 88 5.30 7.80 -11.73
C GLY A 88 4.10 7.23 -10.97
N PRO A 89 2.90 7.31 -11.60
CA PRO A 89 1.63 7.10 -10.92
C PRO A 89 1.55 5.72 -10.29
N LEU A 90 1.29 5.72 -8.99
CA LEU A 90 1.01 4.50 -8.25
C LEU A 90 -0.36 3.95 -8.62
N THR A 91 -0.43 2.63 -8.63
CA THR A 91 -1.57 1.84 -9.08
C THR A 91 -2.00 0.80 -8.06
N GLY A 92 -1.14 0.57 -7.06
CA GLY A 92 -1.44 -0.28 -5.92
C GLY A 92 -0.58 0.10 -4.72
N PHE A 93 -1.14 -0.16 -3.56
CA PHE A 93 -0.49 0.11 -2.29
C PHE A 93 -0.96 -0.90 -1.25
N ALA A 94 -0.04 -1.44 -0.47
CA ALA A 94 -0.36 -2.38 0.60
C ALA A 94 0.44 -2.05 1.85
N VAL A 95 -0.24 -1.91 2.99
CA VAL A 95 0.40 -1.75 4.30
C VAL A 95 0.58 -3.12 4.94
N ALA A 96 1.73 -3.34 5.55
CA ALA A 96 2.05 -4.63 6.17
C ALA A 96 1.11 -4.98 7.34
N PRO A 97 0.84 -6.28 7.59
CA PRO A 97 0.12 -6.71 8.77
C PRO A 97 0.95 -6.55 10.06
N PRO A 98 0.32 -6.59 11.25
CA PRO A 98 1.00 -6.40 12.54
C PRO A 98 2.08 -7.44 12.87
N VAL A 99 2.12 -8.57 12.16
CA VAL A 99 3.20 -9.58 12.31
C VAL A 99 4.53 -9.12 11.73
N LEU A 100 4.56 -7.96 11.05
CA LEU A 100 5.74 -7.32 10.51
C LEU A 100 5.95 -5.95 11.18
N PRO A 101 7.18 -5.42 11.15
CA PRO A 101 7.40 -3.99 11.38
C PRO A 101 6.57 -3.12 10.43
N SER A 102 6.39 -1.85 10.78
CA SER A 102 5.74 -0.86 9.93
C SER A 102 6.49 -0.74 8.61
N GLN A 103 5.84 -1.13 7.52
CA GLN A 103 6.35 -1.07 6.15
C GLN A 103 5.18 -1.14 5.17
N ALA A 104 5.42 -0.71 3.95
CA ALA A 104 4.42 -0.76 2.88
C ALA A 104 5.04 -1.17 1.54
N ILE A 105 4.20 -1.64 0.62
CA ILE A 105 4.58 -1.84 -0.78
C ILE A 105 3.82 -0.80 -1.60
N ALA A 106 4.55 -0.08 -2.45
CA ALA A 106 3.97 0.76 -3.49
C ALA A 106 4.29 0.17 -4.86
N VAL A 107 3.31 0.14 -5.75
CA VAL A 107 3.49 -0.33 -7.13
C VAL A 107 3.03 0.72 -8.13
N GLY A 108 3.87 0.99 -9.13
CA GLY A 108 3.62 1.87 -10.27
C GLY A 108 3.80 1.12 -11.59
N ALA A 109 3.72 1.83 -12.71
CA ALA A 109 3.77 1.20 -14.04
C ALA A 109 5.00 0.32 -14.28
N ASN A 110 6.17 0.69 -13.75
CA ASN A 110 7.44 0.00 -14.02
C ASN A 110 8.21 -0.40 -12.74
N GLU A 111 7.62 -0.21 -11.56
CA GLU A 111 8.31 -0.49 -10.31
C GLU A 111 7.39 -1.08 -9.24
N ALA A 112 7.97 -1.92 -8.39
CA ALA A 112 7.42 -2.24 -7.08
C ALA A 112 8.49 -1.98 -6.02
N VAL A 113 8.13 -1.23 -4.98
CA VAL A 113 9.07 -0.80 -3.94
C VAL A 113 8.53 -1.17 -2.57
N LEU A 114 9.34 -1.85 -1.78
CA LEU A 114 9.15 -2.00 -0.33
C LEU A 114 9.69 -0.76 0.36
N LEU A 115 8.88 -0.17 1.23
CA LEU A 115 9.13 1.09 1.91
C LEU A 115 9.19 0.85 3.42
N THR A 116 10.27 1.28 4.06
CA THR A 116 10.48 1.12 5.52
C THR A 116 10.87 2.46 6.15
N PRO A 117 10.22 2.89 7.24
CA PRO A 117 10.59 4.10 7.96
C PRO A 117 11.93 3.91 8.67
N GLN A 118 12.79 4.93 8.60
CA GLN A 118 14.15 4.96 9.16
C GLN A 118 14.29 5.86 10.40
N GLY A 119 13.23 6.62 10.71
CA GLY A 119 13.15 7.55 11.84
C GLY A 119 13.31 9.01 11.44
N ALA A 120 13.23 9.90 12.43
CA ALA A 120 13.25 11.35 12.25
C ALA A 120 14.37 11.85 11.30
N GLY A 121 13.97 12.69 10.34
CA GLY A 121 14.88 13.39 9.43
C GLY A 121 15.48 12.52 8.32
N LYS A 122 15.07 11.27 8.18
CA LYS A 122 15.51 10.38 7.10
C LYS A 122 14.40 10.13 6.07
N PRO A 123 14.73 9.92 4.78
CA PRO A 123 13.77 9.42 3.80
C PRO A 123 13.38 7.97 4.14
N LEU A 124 12.31 7.48 3.51
CA LEU A 124 11.98 6.06 3.59
C LEU A 124 13.11 5.25 2.94
N GLU A 125 13.48 4.13 3.56
CA GLU A 125 14.29 3.13 2.90
C GLU A 125 13.45 2.45 1.81
N CYS A 126 14.01 2.38 0.60
CA CYS A 126 13.35 1.81 -0.57
C CYS A 126 14.11 0.58 -1.05
N VAL A 127 13.46 -0.59 -1.05
CA VAL A 127 13.98 -1.81 -1.66
C VAL A 127 13.16 -2.12 -2.90
N ASN A 128 13.80 -2.10 -4.07
CA ASN A 128 13.15 -2.47 -5.31
C ASN A 128 12.87 -3.99 -5.33
N LEU A 129 11.59 -4.35 -5.41
CA LEU A 129 11.10 -5.72 -5.47
C LEU A 129 10.81 -6.18 -6.91
N PHE A 130 10.67 -5.24 -7.84
CA PHE A 130 10.35 -5.54 -9.22
C PHE A 130 10.72 -4.35 -10.11
N ALA A 131 11.50 -4.62 -11.15
CA ALA A 131 11.75 -3.69 -12.25
C ALA A 131 11.34 -4.40 -13.54
N GLY A 132 10.08 -4.20 -13.94
CA GLY A 132 9.51 -4.78 -15.15
C GLY A 132 9.45 -3.77 -16.28
N THR A 133 9.43 -4.27 -17.51
CA THR A 133 9.23 -3.48 -18.75
C THR A 133 7.80 -3.63 -19.31
N GLN A 134 6.90 -4.26 -18.55
CA GLN A 134 5.54 -4.56 -19.01
C GLN A 134 4.65 -3.31 -18.93
N PRO A 135 3.71 -3.15 -19.88
CA PRO A 135 2.90 -1.93 -19.99
C PRO A 135 1.77 -1.83 -18.96
N LEU A 136 1.47 -2.91 -18.23
CA LEU A 136 0.44 -2.91 -17.19
C LEU A 136 1.10 -2.90 -15.80
N PRO A 137 0.62 -2.04 -14.89
CA PRO A 137 1.15 -1.99 -13.54
C PRO A 137 0.89 -3.33 -12.81
N PRO A 138 1.84 -3.79 -11.98
CA PRO A 138 1.60 -4.92 -11.12
C PRO A 138 0.60 -4.56 -10.01
N VAL A 139 0.01 -5.59 -9.40
CA VAL A 139 -0.76 -5.52 -8.17
C VAL A 139 0.09 -5.98 -7.00
N CYS A 140 -0.21 -5.51 -5.79
CA CYS A 140 0.49 -5.93 -4.58
C CYS A 140 -0.46 -6.24 -3.41
N ALA A 141 0.00 -7.12 -2.52
CA ALA A 141 -0.66 -7.41 -1.26
C ALA A 141 0.34 -7.94 -0.23
N PHE A 142 -0.06 -7.94 1.03
CA PHE A 142 0.55 -8.75 2.07
C PHE A 142 -0.36 -9.90 2.44
N THR A 143 0.19 -11.10 2.58
CA THR A 143 -0.45 -12.23 3.26
C THR A 143 -0.49 -11.99 4.77
N HIS A 144 -1.41 -12.65 5.48
CA HIS A 144 -1.56 -12.48 6.93
C HIS A 144 -0.32 -12.91 7.73
N ASP A 145 0.49 -13.86 7.22
CA ASP A 145 1.75 -14.28 7.84
C ASP A 145 2.94 -13.36 7.48
N GLY A 146 2.70 -12.33 6.65
CA GLY A 146 3.67 -11.27 6.38
C GLY A 146 4.58 -11.51 5.18
N ARG A 147 4.16 -12.33 4.20
CA ARG A 147 4.82 -12.38 2.88
C ARG A 147 4.24 -11.29 1.98
N ALA A 148 5.13 -10.64 1.24
CA ALA A 148 4.78 -9.66 0.23
C ALA A 148 4.52 -10.37 -1.11
N ILE A 149 3.44 -9.98 -1.78
CA ILE A 149 3.04 -10.51 -3.07
C ILE A 149 3.08 -9.36 -4.08
N ILE A 150 3.74 -9.58 -5.21
CA ILE A 150 3.71 -8.67 -6.36
C ILE A 150 3.44 -9.50 -7.61
N ALA A 151 2.49 -9.11 -8.43
CA ALA A 151 2.17 -9.84 -9.66
C ALA A 151 1.66 -8.91 -10.75
N ASP A 152 1.96 -9.22 -12.01
CA ASP A 152 1.37 -8.61 -13.19
C ASP A 152 0.70 -9.69 -14.06
N ALA A 153 0.36 -9.36 -15.31
CA ALA A 153 -0.27 -10.29 -16.24
C ALA A 153 0.62 -11.49 -16.66
N ALA A 154 1.94 -11.39 -16.47
CA ALA A 154 2.91 -12.43 -16.84
C ALA A 154 3.19 -13.40 -15.69
N GLY A 155 2.78 -13.07 -14.47
CA GLY A 155 3.11 -13.85 -13.28
C GLY A 155 3.39 -12.95 -12.09
N GLY A 156 4.04 -13.50 -11.07
CA GLY A 156 4.40 -12.72 -9.90
C GLY A 156 5.49 -13.36 -9.07
N ILE A 157 5.79 -12.72 -7.95
CA ILE A 157 6.81 -13.15 -7.01
C ILE A 157 6.26 -13.01 -5.59
N VAL A 158 6.56 -14.04 -4.78
CA VAL A 158 6.33 -14.05 -3.35
C VAL A 158 7.65 -13.70 -2.67
N TYR A 159 7.65 -12.69 -1.81
CA TYR A 159 8.80 -12.24 -1.04
C TYR A 159 8.60 -12.48 0.45
N GLN A 160 9.65 -12.92 1.14
CA GLN A 160 9.79 -12.70 2.57
C GLN A 160 10.46 -11.37 2.79
N VAL A 161 9.85 -10.51 3.62
CA VAL A 161 10.33 -9.16 3.89
C VAL A 161 10.64 -8.91 5.36
N ARG A 162 10.50 -9.92 6.23
CA ARG A 162 10.91 -9.82 7.63
C ARG A 162 12.43 -9.85 7.72
N GLY A 163 13.03 -8.73 8.12
CA GLY A 163 14.48 -8.59 8.24
C GLY A 163 15.10 -8.27 6.88
N GLN A 164 15.50 -9.29 6.13
CA GLN A 164 16.02 -9.12 4.77
C GLN A 164 15.00 -9.56 3.73
N CYS A 165 14.83 -8.73 2.69
CA CYS A 165 14.00 -9.07 1.56
C CYS A 165 14.62 -10.24 0.78
N ARG A 166 13.87 -11.32 0.60
CA ARG A 166 14.26 -12.47 -0.23
C ARG A 166 13.08 -13.02 -1.02
N LYS A 167 13.33 -13.37 -2.27
CA LYS A 167 12.37 -14.12 -3.10
C LYS A 167 12.17 -15.52 -2.52
N LEU A 168 10.91 -15.93 -2.37
CA LEU A 168 10.52 -17.26 -1.91
C LEU A 168 10.03 -18.15 -3.06
N ALA A 169 9.21 -17.60 -3.96
CA ALA A 169 8.59 -18.36 -5.04
C ALA A 169 8.21 -17.46 -6.22
N ASP A 170 8.13 -18.06 -7.40
CA ASP A 170 7.46 -17.50 -8.58
C ASP A 170 5.98 -17.88 -8.56
N ILE A 171 5.15 -16.99 -9.08
CA ILE A 171 3.72 -17.20 -9.27
C ILE A 171 3.48 -17.37 -10.76
N SER A 172 2.99 -18.54 -11.14
CA SER A 172 2.54 -18.82 -12.50
C SER A 172 1.03 -18.63 -12.59
N LEU A 173 0.60 -17.82 -13.56
CA LEU A 173 -0.82 -17.61 -13.83
C LEU A 173 -1.30 -18.58 -14.92
N PRO A 174 -2.57 -19.01 -14.90
CA PRO A 174 -3.17 -19.73 -16.01
C PRO A 174 -3.01 -18.95 -17.33
N PRO A 175 -2.91 -19.64 -18.48
CA PRO A 175 -2.90 -18.96 -19.77
C PRO A 175 -4.17 -18.13 -19.94
N ASN A 176 -4.04 -16.98 -20.61
CA ASN A 176 -5.15 -16.05 -20.89
C ASN A 176 -5.81 -15.43 -19.64
N THR A 177 -5.15 -15.43 -18.48
CA THR A 177 -5.60 -14.71 -17.26
C THR A 177 -5.89 -13.21 -17.51
N GLY A 178 -5.22 -12.63 -18.51
CA GLY A 178 -5.33 -11.20 -18.81
C GLY A 178 -4.66 -10.34 -17.74
N GLY A 179 -5.09 -9.09 -17.61
CA GLY A 179 -4.54 -8.17 -16.61
C GLY A 179 -5.07 -8.46 -15.21
N LEU A 180 -4.23 -8.30 -14.20
CA LEU A 180 -4.64 -8.28 -12.79
C LEU A 180 -5.15 -6.89 -12.41
N THR A 181 -6.09 -6.81 -11.46
CA THR A 181 -6.69 -5.54 -11.00
C THR A 181 -6.58 -5.33 -9.50
N ALA A 182 -6.57 -6.41 -8.71
CA ALA A 182 -6.37 -6.35 -7.28
C ALA A 182 -5.69 -7.62 -6.78
N ALA A 183 -5.05 -7.51 -5.63
CA ALA A 183 -4.52 -8.62 -4.86
C ALA A 183 -5.00 -8.50 -3.41
N THR A 184 -5.22 -9.63 -2.75
CA THR A 184 -5.59 -9.66 -1.32
C THR A 184 -5.09 -10.92 -0.64
N ALA A 185 -4.96 -10.89 0.68
CA ALA A 185 -4.75 -12.09 1.48
C ALA A 185 -6.03 -12.94 1.55
N ILE A 186 -5.86 -14.27 1.62
CA ILE A 186 -6.95 -15.20 1.95
C ILE A 186 -6.46 -16.26 2.94
N GLY A 187 -7.20 -16.45 4.03
CA GLY A 187 -6.81 -17.39 5.08
C GLY A 187 -5.44 -17.07 5.72
N PRO A 188 -4.84 -18.00 6.49
CA PRO A 188 -3.63 -17.69 7.26
C PRO A 188 -2.39 -17.39 6.42
N THR A 189 -2.24 -18.04 5.27
CA THR A 189 -1.02 -18.00 4.42
C THR A 189 -1.31 -17.73 2.94
N GLY A 190 -2.56 -17.77 2.51
CA GLY A 190 -2.93 -17.68 1.11
C GLY A 190 -3.11 -16.24 0.61
N PHE A 191 -3.24 -16.11 -0.70
CA PHE A 191 -3.55 -14.86 -1.38
C PHE A 191 -4.40 -15.12 -2.63
N ALA A 192 -5.08 -14.09 -3.10
CA ALA A 192 -5.89 -14.15 -4.30
C ALA A 192 -5.68 -12.93 -5.20
N PHE A 193 -5.90 -13.12 -6.49
CA PHE A 193 -5.97 -12.03 -7.47
C PHE A 193 -7.35 -11.92 -8.09
N LEU A 194 -7.78 -10.68 -8.36
CA LEU A 194 -8.92 -10.38 -9.22
C LEU A 194 -8.41 -10.03 -10.62
N THR A 195 -8.87 -10.77 -11.62
CA THR A 195 -8.54 -10.49 -13.03
C THR A 195 -9.45 -9.41 -13.61
N LYS A 196 -9.03 -8.79 -14.72
CA LYS A 196 -9.88 -7.86 -15.50
C LYS A 196 -11.13 -8.55 -16.08
N SER A 197 -11.11 -9.88 -16.26
CA SER A 197 -12.27 -10.69 -16.68
C SER A 197 -13.25 -10.96 -15.52
N GLY A 198 -12.90 -10.62 -14.27
CA GLY A 198 -13.73 -10.85 -13.10
C GLY A 198 -13.53 -12.22 -12.44
N GLU A 199 -12.48 -12.95 -12.82
CA GLU A 199 -12.12 -14.23 -12.22
C GLU A 199 -11.29 -14.00 -10.95
N VAL A 200 -11.46 -14.90 -9.98
CA VAL A 200 -10.67 -14.92 -8.74
C VAL A 200 -9.71 -16.10 -8.79
N LEU A 201 -8.42 -15.80 -8.79
CA LEU A 201 -7.36 -16.81 -8.76
C LEU A 201 -6.84 -16.93 -7.33
N CYS A 202 -7.04 -18.09 -6.70
CA CYS A 202 -6.64 -18.35 -5.32
C CYS A 202 -5.35 -19.18 -5.24
N PHE A 203 -4.43 -18.78 -4.37
CA PHE A 203 -3.16 -19.45 -4.13
C PHE A 203 -3.00 -19.73 -2.64
N GLY A 204 -2.48 -20.92 -2.32
CA GLY A 204 -2.15 -21.33 -0.96
C GLY A 204 -0.74 -21.93 -0.90
N PHE A 205 -0.14 -21.93 0.29
CA PHE A 205 1.11 -22.61 0.59
C PHE A 205 0.85 -23.79 1.52
#